data_AF-A0A5K1FN46-F1
#
_entry.id   AF-A0A5K1FN46-F1
#
_cell.length_a   1.000
_cell.length_b   1.000
_cell.length_c   1.000
_cell.angle_alpha   90.00
_cell.angle_beta   90.00
_cell.angle_gamma   90.00
#
_symmetry.space_group_name_H-M   'P 1'
#
loop_
_entity.id
_entity.type
_entity.pdbx_description
1 polymer ?
#
loop_
_entity_poly.entity_id
_entity_poly.type
_entity_poly.pdbx_seq_one_letter_code
_entity_poly.pdbx_strand_id
1 'polypeptide(L)'
;KPLIISHGGSSGIYPSNTDLAYQQAVKDGANIIDCSVQITKDGFPICLNSADLSISTTVTQTDFSSRLTTIEEVQSASGIFTFDLTLSEIQTLAREYQLSIV
;
A
#
# COMPACT_ATOMS: atom_id res chain seq x y z
N LYS A 1 14.95 26.91 8.79
CA LYS A 1 15.25 25.53 8.30
C LYS A 1 14.06 25.08 7.46
N PRO A 2 14.25 24.46 6.27
CA PRO A 2 13.13 23.93 5.50
C PRO A 2 12.46 22.76 6.23
N LEU A 3 11.16 22.56 5.99
CA LEU A 3 10.41 21.38 6.39
C LEU A 3 10.50 20.33 5.27
N ILE A 4 10.99 19.14 5.58
CA ILE A 4 11.14 18.03 4.64
C ILE A 4 10.01 17.03 4.87
N ILE A 5 9.17 16.83 3.86
CA ILE A 5 8.06 15.87 3.89
C ILE A 5 8.40 14.77 2.88
N SER A 6 8.57 13.52 3.33
CA SER A 6 8.87 12.40 2.44
C SER A 6 7.59 11.77 1.91
N HIS A 7 7.45 11.67 0.59
CA HIS A 7 6.32 11.02 -0.06
C HIS A 7 6.53 9.50 -0.16
N GLY A 8 5.81 8.75 0.69
CA GLY A 8 5.93 7.29 0.77
C GLY A 8 7.28 6.80 1.31
N GLY A 9 7.96 7.63 2.11
CA GLY A 9 9.31 7.36 2.63
C GLY A 9 10.43 7.68 1.64
N SER A 10 11.57 6.99 1.76
CA SER A 10 12.70 7.08 0.83
C SER A 10 12.43 6.22 -0.41
N SER A 11 11.37 6.58 -1.13
CA SER A 11 10.78 5.82 -2.24
C SER A 11 11.66 5.71 -3.49
N GLY A 12 12.72 6.51 -3.57
CA GLY A 12 13.77 6.39 -4.59
C GLY A 12 14.80 5.29 -4.30
N ILE A 13 14.80 4.73 -3.08
CA ILE A 13 15.73 3.68 -2.64
C ILE A 13 14.99 2.37 -2.37
N TYR A 14 13.86 2.44 -1.68
CA TYR A 14 13.02 1.30 -1.34
C TYR A 14 11.62 1.46 -1.93
N PRO A 15 10.87 0.38 -2.18
CA PRO A 15 9.46 0.49 -2.55
C PRO A 15 8.67 1.34 -1.55
N SER A 16 7.91 2.28 -2.11
CA SER A 16 7.14 3.27 -1.35
C SER A 16 6.14 2.63 -0.37
N ASN A 17 5.89 3.31 0.75
CA ASN A 17 4.97 2.88 1.82
C ASN A 17 5.33 1.52 2.43
N THR A 18 6.62 1.31 2.68
CA THR A 18 7.15 0.14 3.38
C THR A 18 7.93 0.59 4.60
N ASP A 19 8.07 -0.29 5.59
CA ASP A 19 8.82 0.02 6.81
C ASP A 19 10.26 0.43 6.51
N LEU A 20 10.91 -0.19 5.51
CA LEU A 20 12.26 0.18 5.10
C LEU A 20 12.33 1.58 4.48
N ALA A 21 11.37 1.93 3.61
CA ALA A 21 11.31 3.28 3.04
C ALA A 21 11.12 4.33 4.14
N TYR A 22 10.26 4.07 5.13
CA TYR A 22 10.02 4.98 6.24
C TYR A 22 11.22 5.09 7.18
N GLN A 23 11.83 3.97 7.56
CA GLN A 23 13.04 3.98 8.37
C GLN A 23 14.19 4.73 7.69
N GLN A 24 14.33 4.58 6.37
CA GLN A 24 15.33 5.32 5.62
C GLN A 24 15.02 6.81 5.55
N ALA A 25 13.75 7.21 5.35
CA ALA A 25 13.37 8.63 5.36
C ALA A 25 13.68 9.32 6.70
N VAL A 26 13.50 8.61 7.83
CA VAL A 26 13.90 9.11 9.15
C VAL A 26 15.43 9.33 9.21
N LYS A 27 16.21 8.36 8.71
CA LYS A 27 17.69 8.47 8.65
C LYS A 27 18.16 9.60 7.74
N ASP A 28 17.44 9.84 6.64
CA ASP A 28 17.71 10.91 5.67
C ASP A 28 17.33 12.31 6.23
N GLY A 29 16.67 12.37 7.39
CA GLY A 29 16.34 13.61 8.09
C GLY A 29 14.99 14.22 7.70
N ALA A 30 14.06 13.42 7.17
CA ALA A 30 12.68 13.86 6.95
C ALA A 30 12.04 14.33 8.26
N ASN A 31 11.24 15.41 8.18
CA ASN A 31 10.48 15.92 9.32
C ASN A 31 9.10 15.28 9.42
N ILE A 32 8.51 14.92 8.28
CA ILE A 32 7.18 14.30 8.18
C ILE A 32 7.29 13.16 7.16
N ILE A 33 6.64 12.04 7.48
CA ILE A 33 6.47 10.90 6.59
C ILE A 33 5.01 10.85 6.16
N ASP A 34 4.79 10.89 4.85
CA ASP A 34 3.48 10.67 4.22
C ASP A 34 3.21 9.18 4.04
N CYS A 35 1.95 8.81 4.25
CA CYS A 35 1.38 7.50 3.99
C CYS A 35 0.09 7.68 3.16
N SER A 36 0.07 7.08 1.97
CA SER A 36 -1.16 6.96 1.18
C SER A 36 -2.08 5.94 1.83
N VAL A 37 -3.09 6.41 2.59
CA VAL A 37 -3.97 5.53 3.35
C VAL A 37 -5.01 4.85 2.45
N GLN A 38 -5.10 3.53 2.56
CA GLN A 38 -6.21 2.71 2.04
C GLN A 38 -6.94 2.03 3.20
N ILE A 39 -8.17 1.57 2.95
CA ILE A 39 -9.01 0.91 3.97
C ILE A 39 -9.30 -0.52 3.55
N THR A 40 -9.13 -1.44 4.49
CA THR A 40 -9.47 -2.86 4.34
C THR A 40 -10.97 -3.09 4.53
N LYS A 41 -11.47 -4.27 4.10
CA LYS A 41 -12.88 -4.66 4.26
C LYS A 41 -13.38 -4.59 5.71
N ASP A 42 -12.50 -4.91 6.66
CA ASP A 42 -12.76 -4.88 8.10
C ASP A 42 -12.39 -3.55 8.77
N GLY A 43 -12.11 -2.51 7.98
CA GLY A 43 -11.99 -1.12 8.44
C GLY A 43 -10.61 -0.72 8.97
N PHE A 44 -9.59 -1.58 8.85
CA PHE A 44 -8.22 -1.23 9.22
C PHE A 44 -7.57 -0.34 8.14
N PRO A 45 -6.92 0.77 8.54
CA PRO A 45 -6.11 1.59 7.64
C PRO A 45 -4.73 0.98 7.38
N ILE A 46 -4.28 1.01 6.13
CA ILE A 46 -2.97 0.54 5.69
C ILE A 46 -2.30 1.55 4.75
N CYS A 47 -0.96 1.59 4.74
CA CYS A 47 -0.20 2.44 3.82
C CYS A 47 0.02 1.73 2.49
N LEU A 48 -0.63 2.21 1.42
CA LEU A 48 -0.54 1.66 0.08
C LEU A 48 -0.84 2.70 -1.00
N ASN A 49 -0.04 2.72 -2.08
CA ASN A 49 -0.17 3.71 -3.15
C ASN A 49 -1.49 3.64 -3.93
N SER A 50 -2.14 2.48 -3.96
CA SER A 50 -3.38 2.25 -4.69
C SER A 50 -4.29 1.32 -3.91
N ALA A 51 -5.60 1.51 -4.05
CA ALA A 51 -6.57 0.54 -3.56
C ALA A 51 -6.51 -0.78 -4.35
N ASP A 52 -6.05 -0.77 -5.60
CA ASP A 52 -5.91 -1.99 -6.42
C ASP A 52 -4.64 -2.76 -6.03
N LEU A 53 -4.85 -3.89 -5.35
CA LEU A 53 -3.80 -4.79 -4.87
C LEU A 53 -3.04 -5.45 -6.03
N SER A 54 -3.62 -5.54 -7.23
CA SER A 54 -2.96 -6.16 -8.39
C SER A 54 -1.73 -5.41 -8.86
N ILE A 55 -1.60 -4.12 -8.51
CA ILE A 55 -0.51 -3.24 -8.94
C ILE A 55 0.81 -3.57 -8.23
N SER A 56 0.77 -3.99 -6.96
CA SER A 56 1.98 -4.08 -6.14
C SER A 56 2.00 -5.24 -5.15
N THR A 57 1.19 -6.27 -5.40
CA THR A 57 1.11 -7.49 -4.60
C THR A 57 0.93 -8.72 -5.50
N THR A 58 1.04 -9.92 -4.94
CA THR A 58 0.77 -11.17 -5.65
C THR A 58 -0.70 -11.60 -5.65
N VAL A 59 -1.65 -10.70 -5.36
CA VAL A 59 -3.08 -11.05 -5.21
C VAL A 59 -3.67 -11.83 -6.39
N THR A 60 -3.24 -11.52 -7.61
CA THR A 60 -3.71 -12.19 -8.85
C THR A 60 -3.25 -13.65 -8.96
N GLN A 61 -2.25 -14.06 -8.19
CA GLN A 61 -1.71 -15.43 -8.14
C GLN A 61 -2.30 -16.26 -7.00
N THR A 62 -3.30 -15.72 -6.29
CA THR A 62 -3.99 -16.37 -5.17
C THR A 62 -5.43 -16.70 -5.51
N ASP A 63 -6.12 -17.39 -4.62
CA ASP A 63 -7.56 -17.67 -4.74
C ASP A 63 -8.42 -16.39 -4.74
N PHE A 64 -7.86 -15.24 -4.31
CA PHE A 64 -8.52 -13.94 -4.38
C PHE A 64 -8.65 -13.39 -5.80
N SER A 65 -8.02 -14.01 -6.80
CA SER A 65 -8.27 -13.72 -8.22
C SER A 65 -9.76 -13.82 -8.60
N SER A 66 -10.52 -14.65 -7.88
CA SER A 66 -11.98 -14.74 -8.00
C SER A 66 -12.75 -13.47 -7.57
N ARG A 67 -12.10 -12.52 -6.87
CA ARG A 67 -12.66 -11.23 -6.45
C ARG A 67 -12.39 -10.10 -7.44
N LEU A 68 -11.89 -10.40 -8.63
CA LEU A 68 -11.68 -9.41 -9.68
C LEU A 68 -13.01 -8.72 -10.03
N THR A 69 -13.03 -7.39 -9.94
CA THR A 69 -14.22 -6.59 -10.21
C THR A 69 -13.87 -5.27 -10.90
N THR A 70 -14.83 -4.66 -11.58
CA THR A 70 -14.69 -3.32 -12.17
C THR A 70 -15.54 -2.35 -11.36
N ILE A 71 -14.92 -1.29 -10.85
CA ILE A 71 -15.58 -0.20 -10.14
C ILE A 71 -15.19 1.08 -10.86
N GLU A 72 -16.07 1.57 -11.74
CA GLU A 72 -15.79 2.68 -12.65
C GLU A 72 -15.45 3.98 -11.92
N GLU A 73 -15.97 4.17 -10.71
CA GLU A 73 -15.67 5.30 -9.83
C GLU A 73 -14.23 5.28 -9.30
N VAL A 74 -13.58 4.12 -9.29
CA VAL A 74 -12.20 3.94 -8.81
C VAL A 74 -11.23 3.92 -10.00
N GLN A 75 -11.48 3.05 -10.98
CA GLN A 75 -10.66 2.91 -12.19
C GLN A 75 -11.41 2.19 -13.31
N SER A 76 -11.05 2.45 -14.57
CA SER A 76 -11.70 1.81 -15.73
C SER A 76 -11.33 0.33 -15.92
N ALA A 77 -10.17 -0.09 -15.41
CA ALA A 77 -9.72 -1.48 -15.52
C ALA A 77 -10.21 -2.31 -14.33
N SER A 78 -10.48 -3.60 -14.55
CA SER A 78 -10.77 -4.51 -13.45
C SER A 78 -9.58 -4.63 -12.50
N GLY A 79 -9.85 -4.70 -11.20
CA GLY A 79 -8.85 -4.78 -10.14
C GLY A 79 -9.32 -5.66 -8.99
N ILE A 80 -8.43 -5.88 -8.02
CA ILE A 80 -8.77 -6.53 -6.76
C ILE A 80 -8.47 -5.52 -5.65
N PHE A 81 -9.49 -5.06 -4.96
CA PHE A 81 -9.36 -3.86 -4.15
C PHE A 81 -9.15 -4.16 -2.66
N THR A 82 -8.42 -3.27 -1.98
CA THR A 82 -8.16 -3.32 -0.54
C THR A 82 -9.43 -3.43 0.28
N PHE A 83 -10.50 -2.70 -0.08
CA PHE A 83 -11.78 -2.71 0.62
C PHE A 83 -12.61 -3.99 0.40
N ASP A 84 -12.15 -4.93 -0.45
CA ASP A 84 -12.79 -6.23 -0.67
C ASP A 84 -12.11 -7.37 0.13
N LEU A 85 -10.95 -7.11 0.75
CA LEU A 85 -10.18 -8.08 1.54
C LEU A 85 -9.99 -7.60 2.98
N THR A 86 -10.01 -8.52 3.93
CA THR A 86 -9.67 -8.23 5.33
C THR A 86 -8.17 -7.96 5.48
N LEU A 87 -7.77 -7.30 6.57
CA LEU A 87 -6.34 -7.12 6.89
C LEU A 87 -5.60 -8.46 6.94
N SER A 88 -6.20 -9.50 7.53
CA SER A 88 -5.60 -10.84 7.61
C SER A 88 -5.39 -11.48 6.25
N GLU A 89 -6.30 -11.27 5.29
CA GLU A 89 -6.15 -11.75 3.91
C GLU A 89 -5.05 -10.97 3.17
N ILE A 90 -4.97 -9.64 3.36
CA ILE A 90 -3.94 -8.81 2.73
C ILE A 90 -2.55 -9.16 3.26
N GLN A 91 -2.40 -9.49 4.54
CA GLN A 91 -1.13 -9.88 5.14
C GLN A 91 -0.57 -11.19 4.58
N THR A 92 -1.38 -12.05 3.94
CA THR A 92 -0.88 -13.26 3.26
C THR A 92 -0.29 -12.97 1.88
N LEU A 93 -0.49 -11.77 1.34
CA LEU A 93 0.00 -11.40 0.02
C LEU A 93 1.49 -11.11 0.07
N ALA A 94 2.25 -11.67 -0.87
CA ALA A 94 3.64 -11.31 -1.01
C ALA A 94 3.76 -9.92 -1.63
N ARG A 95 4.68 -9.13 -1.07
CA ARG A 95 5.19 -7.88 -1.60
C ARG A 95 6.71 -7.96 -1.53
N GLU A 96 7.40 -7.14 -2.32
CA GLU A 96 8.86 -7.06 -2.24
C GLU A 96 9.32 -6.70 -0.82
N TYR A 97 8.48 -5.96 -0.06
CA TYR A 97 8.69 -5.62 1.35
C TYR A 97 7.37 -5.52 2.14
N GLN A 98 7.45 -5.63 3.46
CA GLN A 98 6.30 -5.66 4.37
C GLN A 98 5.49 -4.35 4.36
N LEU A 99 4.17 -4.48 4.44
CA LEU A 99 3.21 -3.37 4.56
C LEU A 99 3.36 -2.67 5.91
N SER A 100 3.37 -1.35 5.89
CA SER A 100 3.21 -0.54 7.09
C SER A 100 1.72 -0.37 7.41
N ILE A 101 1.32 -0.72 8.63
CA ILE A 101 0.00 -0.39 9.18
C ILE A 101 0.10 1.03 9.77
N VAL A 102 -0.95 1.83 9.59
CA VAL A 102 -1.03 3.22 10.10
C VAL A 102 -1.07 3.24 11.63
#